data_AF-A0A9N9J8I2-F1
#
_entry.id   AF-A0A9N9J8I2-F1
#
_cell.length_a   1.000
_cell.length_b   1.000
_cell.length_c   1.000
_cell.angle_alpha   90.00
_cell.angle_beta   90.00
_cell.angle_gamma   90.00
#
_symmetry.space_group_name_H-M   'P 1'
#
loop_
_entity.id
_entity.type
_entity.pdbx_description
1 polymer ?
#
loop_
_entity_poly.entity_id
_entity_poly.type
_entity_poly.pdbx_seq_one_letter_code
_entity_poly.pdbx_strand_id
1 'polypeptide(L)'
;WIVEDPMISQSDIYICRKLIGKVVESTMPVHVVLHFSDPIDKTFEFTEPDTLELGRSSGFIENATLSRKQALFEIRDGRVYVTALGSNAMMKGSKTIRKNNKIEIFDGDTLTLMQKKYPFTVTITQTEQNVSDLD
;
A
#
# COMPACT_ATOMS: atom_id res chain seq x y z
N TRP A 1 25.32 34.49 -31.07
CA TRP A 1 24.11 33.67 -30.96
C TRP A 1 24.44 32.51 -30.04
N ILE A 2 24.13 32.65 -28.76
CA ILE A 2 24.15 31.53 -27.82
C ILE A 2 22.69 31.13 -27.70
N VAL A 3 22.40 29.90 -28.10
CA VAL A 3 21.10 29.27 -27.92
C VAL A 3 21.08 28.72 -26.50
N GLU A 4 20.00 29.01 -25.77
CA GLU A 4 19.72 28.52 -24.43
C GLU A 4 19.60 26.98 -24.43
N ASP A 5 20.10 26.33 -23.38
CA ASP A 5 19.70 24.97 -23.04
C ASP A 5 19.16 24.94 -21.60
N PRO A 6 18.12 24.14 -21.33
CA PRO A 6 17.22 24.33 -20.19
C PRO A 6 17.79 23.82 -18.86
N MET A 7 17.42 24.53 -17.79
CA MET A 7 17.56 24.06 -16.41
C MET A 7 16.82 22.72 -16.23
N ILE A 8 17.58 21.66 -15.98
CA ILE A 8 17.04 20.40 -15.46
C ILE A 8 16.80 20.60 -13.96
N SER A 9 15.53 20.46 -13.57
CA SER A 9 15.02 20.53 -12.20
C SER A 9 15.72 19.52 -11.28
N GLN A 10 16.00 19.98 -10.07
CA GLN A 10 16.78 19.33 -9.02
C GLN A 10 16.01 18.21 -8.29
N SER A 11 15.33 17.32 -9.03
CA SER A 11 14.51 16.23 -8.47
C SER A 11 14.87 14.83 -8.98
N ASP A 12 15.85 14.69 -9.87
CA ASP A 12 16.28 13.39 -10.39
C ASP A 12 17.71 13.06 -9.93
N ILE A 13 17.86 12.68 -8.66
CA ILE A 13 19.12 12.10 -8.16
C ILE A 13 19.21 10.66 -8.69
N TYR A 14 19.65 10.52 -9.94
CA TYR A 14 20.14 9.25 -10.48
C TYR A 14 21.55 9.01 -9.95
N ILE A 15 21.70 8.25 -8.87
CA ILE A 15 23.01 7.69 -8.50
C ILE A 15 23.31 6.53 -9.45
N CYS A 16 23.86 6.84 -10.62
CA CYS A 16 24.44 5.86 -11.52
C CYS A 16 25.81 5.40 -11.00
N ARG A 17 25.83 4.42 -10.08
CA ARG A 17 27.04 3.62 -9.81
C ARG A 17 27.14 2.49 -10.84
N LYS A 18 27.94 2.72 -11.88
CA LYS A 18 28.36 1.71 -12.85
C LYS A 18 29.30 0.72 -12.17
N LEU A 19 28.75 -0.38 -11.66
CA LEU A 19 29.51 -1.59 -11.32
C LEU A 19 28.90 -2.76 -12.09
N ILE A 20 29.78 -3.59 -12.62
CA ILE A 20 29.51 -4.71 -13.52
C ILE A 20 28.58 -5.71 -12.80
N GLY A 21 27.39 -5.95 -13.36
CA GLY A 21 26.48 -7.02 -12.94
C GLY A 21 25.31 -6.54 -12.07
N LYS A 22 24.11 -6.51 -12.68
CA LYS A 22 22.80 -6.25 -12.06
C LYS A 22 22.68 -4.87 -11.39
N VAL A 23 21.98 -3.96 -12.06
CA VAL A 23 21.36 -2.82 -11.39
C VAL A 23 20.41 -3.40 -10.35
N VAL A 24 20.86 -3.49 -9.09
CA VAL A 24 19.95 -3.66 -7.96
C VAL A 24 19.39 -2.26 -7.74
N GLU A 25 18.26 -2.00 -8.40
CA GLU A 25 17.44 -0.84 -8.10
C GLU A 25 17.05 -1.01 -6.63
N SER A 26 17.74 -0.30 -5.73
CA SER A 26 17.47 -0.33 -4.30
C SER A 26 16.20 0.48 -4.08
N THR A 27 15.06 -0.07 -4.48
CA THR A 27 13.75 0.49 -4.16
C THR A 27 13.60 0.43 -2.65
N MET A 28 13.51 1.61 -2.03
CA MET A 28 13.26 1.72 -0.59
C MET A 28 12.00 0.90 -0.24
N PRO A 29 12.04 0.08 0.83
CA PRO A 29 10.91 -0.77 1.16
C PRO A 29 9.71 0.10 1.52
N VAL A 30 8.59 -0.16 0.87
CA VAL A 30 7.31 0.48 1.16
C VAL A 30 6.70 -0.16 2.39
N HIS A 31 6.36 0.66 3.38
CA HIS A 31 5.67 0.27 4.59
C HIS A 31 4.24 0.81 4.58
N VAL A 32 3.27 -0.04 4.90
CA VAL A 32 1.84 0.29 4.86
C VAL A 32 1.22 0.07 6.22
N VAL A 33 0.46 1.07 6.66
CA VAL A 33 -0.36 1.03 7.87
C VAL A 33 -1.83 1.17 7.47
N LEU A 34 -2.65 0.22 7.91
CA LEU A 34 -4.11 0.25 7.76
C LEU A 34 -4.73 0.54 9.13
N HIS A 35 -5.32 1.72 9.31
CA HIS A 35 -5.95 2.11 10.58
C HIS A 35 -7.46 2.04 10.46
N PHE A 36 -8.08 1.14 11.22
CA PHE A 36 -9.54 1.06 11.42
C PHE A 36 -9.88 1.85 12.68
N SER A 37 -10.88 2.75 12.63
CA SER A 37 -11.19 3.65 13.74
C SER A 37 -12.62 3.54 14.29
N ASP A 38 -13.58 3.00 13.54
CA ASP A 38 -14.98 2.80 13.95
C ASP A 38 -15.61 1.67 13.13
N PRO A 39 -16.33 0.70 13.70
CA PRO A 39 -16.57 0.43 15.13
C PRO A 39 -15.43 -0.27 15.86
N ILE A 40 -14.27 -0.43 15.21
CA ILE A 40 -13.16 -1.22 15.73
C ILE A 40 -11.90 -0.37 15.57
N ASP A 41 -11.27 -0.05 16.69
CA ASP A 41 -9.95 0.58 16.72
C ASP A 41 -8.88 -0.51 16.61
N LYS A 42 -8.33 -0.68 15.42
CA LYS A 42 -7.32 -1.71 15.13
C LYS A 42 -6.42 -1.27 13.99
N THR A 43 -5.14 -1.55 14.14
CA THR A 43 -4.13 -1.26 13.14
C THR A 43 -3.51 -2.55 12.62
N PHE A 44 -3.22 -2.58 11.32
CA PHE A 44 -2.43 -3.62 10.68
C PHE A 44 -1.31 -3.00 9.87
N GLU A 45 -0.16 -3.66 9.88
CA GLU A 45 1.07 -3.17 9.27
C GLU A 45 1.71 -4.27 8.43
N PHE A 46 2.30 -3.91 7.29
CA PHE A 46 3.04 -4.82 6.43
C PHE A 46 4.03 -4.04 5.55
N THR A 47 5.14 -4.67 5.16
CA THR A 47 6.27 -4.02 4.47
C THR A 47 6.72 -4.84 3.26
N GLU A 48 7.08 -4.19 2.16
CA GLU A 48 7.50 -4.89 0.93
C GLU A 48 8.71 -5.84 1.16
N PRO A 49 8.73 -7.06 0.56
CA PRO A 49 7.62 -7.74 -0.12
C PRO A 49 6.76 -8.53 0.88
N ASP A 50 5.50 -8.13 1.04
CA ASP A 50 4.59 -8.81 1.96
C ASP A 50 3.13 -8.73 1.48
N THR A 51 2.33 -9.64 2.00
CA THR A 51 0.91 -9.75 1.77
C THR A 51 0.17 -9.86 3.09
N LEU A 52 -0.96 -9.16 3.19
CA LEU A 52 -1.82 -9.20 4.36
C LEU A 52 -3.23 -9.63 3.95
N GLU A 53 -3.71 -10.76 4.50
CA GLU A 53 -5.08 -11.21 4.30
C GLU A 53 -5.94 -10.77 5.50
N LEU A 54 -6.99 -9.99 5.24
CA LEU A 54 -7.93 -9.54 6.26
C LEU A 54 -9.36 -10.03 6.00
N GLY A 55 -10.11 -10.20 7.06
CA GLY A 55 -11.50 -10.58 7.03
C GLY A 55 -12.04 -10.82 8.43
N ARG A 56 -13.08 -11.65 8.51
CA ARG A 56 -13.73 -12.02 9.76
C ARG A 56 -12.80 -12.85 10.65
N SER A 57 -12.54 -12.36 11.85
CA SER A 57 -11.70 -13.00 12.87
C SER A 57 -12.07 -12.51 14.26
N SER A 58 -11.72 -13.30 15.29
CA SER A 58 -11.93 -12.88 16.68
C SER A 58 -10.96 -11.76 17.06
N GLY A 59 -11.43 -10.80 17.86
CA GLY A 59 -10.64 -9.62 18.25
C GLY A 59 -10.42 -8.58 17.14
N PHE A 60 -11.09 -8.73 16.00
CA PHE A 60 -11.16 -7.72 14.93
C PHE A 60 -12.62 -7.55 14.49
N ILE A 61 -13.10 -8.33 13.51
CA ILE A 61 -14.51 -8.29 13.05
C ILE A 61 -15.13 -9.68 13.19
N GLU A 62 -16.12 -9.81 14.08
CA GLU A 62 -16.80 -11.09 14.31
C GLU A 62 -18.11 -11.25 13.51
N ASN A 63 -18.49 -10.24 12.72
CA ASN A 63 -19.72 -10.26 11.92
C ASN A 63 -19.74 -11.42 10.91
N ALA A 64 -20.64 -12.39 11.13
CA ALA A 64 -20.78 -13.61 10.33
C ALA A 64 -21.01 -13.41 8.83
N THR A 65 -21.53 -12.24 8.40
CA THR A 65 -21.73 -11.96 6.97
C THR A 65 -20.41 -11.65 6.26
N LEU A 66 -19.35 -11.26 6.98
CA LEU A 66 -18.03 -11.00 6.43
C LEU A 66 -17.28 -12.31 6.17
N SER A 67 -16.63 -12.42 5.02
CA SER A 67 -15.75 -13.56 4.72
C SER A 67 -14.56 -13.57 5.67
N ARG A 68 -14.10 -14.77 6.09
CA ARG A 68 -12.82 -14.90 6.81
C ARG A 68 -11.63 -14.42 5.98
N LYS A 69 -11.76 -14.55 4.65
CA LYS A 69 -10.82 -14.03 3.64
C LYS A 69 -11.55 -12.99 2.81
N GLN A 70 -11.63 -11.76 3.31
CA GLN A 70 -12.40 -10.69 2.66
C GLN A 70 -11.54 -9.89 1.69
N ALA A 71 -10.31 -9.55 2.08
CA ALA A 71 -9.40 -8.73 1.31
C ALA A 71 -7.98 -9.32 1.38
N LEU A 72 -7.26 -9.22 0.27
CA LEU A 72 -5.83 -9.48 0.19
C LEU A 72 -5.13 -8.19 -0.19
N PHE A 73 -4.27 -7.70 0.69
CA PHE A 73 -3.38 -6.59 0.45
C PHE A 73 -2.02 -7.12 0.02
N GLU A 74 -1.41 -6.46 -0.95
CA GLU A 74 -0.12 -6.88 -1.51
C GLU A 74 0.70 -5.63 -1.81
N ILE A 75 1.99 -5.66 -1.48
CA ILE A 75 2.96 -4.66 -1.93
C ILE A 75 3.84 -5.31 -2.99
N ARG A 76 3.93 -4.67 -4.15
CA ARG A 76 4.73 -5.18 -5.26
C ARG A 76 5.24 -4.04 -6.12
N ASP A 77 6.55 -4.05 -6.38
CA ASP A 77 7.23 -3.09 -7.24
C ASP A 77 6.98 -1.65 -6.75
N GLY A 78 7.03 -1.45 -5.42
CA GLY A 78 6.79 -0.18 -4.75
C GLY A 78 5.32 0.30 -4.76
N ARG A 79 4.37 -0.55 -5.19
CA ARG A 79 2.95 -0.21 -5.31
C ARG A 79 2.10 -1.08 -4.40
N VAL A 80 1.07 -0.49 -3.84
CA VAL A 80 0.17 -1.15 -2.90
C VAL A 80 -1.15 -1.45 -3.58
N TYR A 81 -1.61 -2.69 -3.43
CA TYR A 81 -2.84 -3.15 -4.02
C TYR A 81 -3.75 -3.79 -2.99
N VAL A 82 -5.05 -3.77 -3.28
CA VAL A 82 -6.04 -4.59 -2.58
C VAL A 82 -6.89 -5.37 -3.59
N THR A 83 -7.09 -6.65 -3.29
CA THR A 83 -7.98 -7.54 -4.03
C THR A 83 -9.15 -7.94 -3.13
N ALA A 84 -10.38 -7.71 -3.58
CA ALA A 84 -11.56 -8.18 -2.86
C ALA A 84 -11.75 -9.70 -3.09
N LEU A 85 -11.67 -10.51 -2.04
CA LEU A 85 -11.82 -11.96 -2.10
C LEU A 85 -13.22 -12.45 -1.69
N GLY A 86 -13.87 -11.73 -0.77
CA GLY A 86 -15.19 -12.06 -0.28
C GLY A 86 -16.33 -11.70 -1.23
N SER A 87 -17.52 -12.24 -0.98
CA SER A 87 -18.73 -11.97 -1.78
C SER A 87 -19.29 -10.57 -1.54
N ASN A 88 -19.11 -10.01 -0.35
CA ASN A 88 -19.47 -8.61 -0.09
C ASN A 88 -18.47 -7.69 -0.78
N ALA A 89 -18.97 -6.67 -1.46
CA ALA A 89 -18.09 -5.68 -2.09
C ALA A 89 -17.36 -4.84 -1.03
N MET A 90 -16.14 -4.44 -1.35
CA MET A 90 -15.43 -3.36 -0.67
C MET A 90 -15.75 -2.03 -1.35
N MET A 91 -15.47 -0.90 -0.69
CA MET A 91 -15.58 0.42 -1.33
C MET A 91 -14.30 1.24 -1.12
N LYS A 92 -13.99 2.09 -2.09
CA LYS A 92 -13.00 3.17 -2.02
C LYS A 92 -13.70 4.46 -2.42
N GLY A 93 -14.03 5.31 -1.44
CA GLY A 93 -14.99 6.39 -1.65
C GLY A 93 -16.31 5.87 -2.24
N SER A 94 -16.71 6.34 -3.41
CA SER A 94 -17.92 5.89 -4.13
C SER A 94 -17.69 4.67 -5.04
N LYS A 95 -16.44 4.25 -5.26
CA LYS A 95 -16.10 3.14 -6.15
C LYS A 95 -16.34 1.81 -5.46
N THR A 96 -17.12 0.94 -6.10
CA THR A 96 -17.35 -0.43 -5.64
C THR A 96 -16.26 -1.37 -6.16
N ILE A 97 -15.66 -2.16 -5.27
CA ILE A 97 -14.66 -3.18 -5.59
C ILE A 97 -15.33 -4.54 -5.38
N ARG A 98 -15.68 -5.22 -6.47
CA ARG A 98 -16.35 -6.52 -6.45
C ARG A 98 -15.33 -7.64 -6.27
N LYS A 99 -15.82 -8.83 -5.89
CA LYS A 99 -15.02 -10.04 -5.77
C LYS A 99 -14.12 -10.26 -6.99
N ASN A 100 -12.87 -10.62 -6.75
CA ASN A 100 -11.75 -10.81 -7.67
C ASN A 100 -11.23 -9.55 -8.38
N ASN A 101 -11.80 -8.37 -8.10
CA ASN A 101 -11.23 -7.14 -8.62
C ASN A 101 -10.05 -6.71 -7.74
N LYS A 102 -8.93 -6.45 -8.40
CA LYS A 102 -7.73 -5.83 -7.82
C LYS A 102 -7.71 -4.35 -8.18
N ILE A 103 -7.37 -3.50 -7.22
CA ILE A 103 -7.13 -2.07 -7.45
C ILE A 103 -5.86 -1.63 -6.73
N GLU A 104 -5.24 -0.57 -7.23
CA GLU A 104 -4.17 0.15 -6.55
C GLU A 104 -4.77 1.08 -5.47
N ILE A 105 -4.06 1.19 -4.35
CA ILE A 105 -4.39 2.08 -3.23
C ILE A 105 -3.23 3.03 -2.99
N PHE A 106 -3.55 4.25 -2.56
CA PHE A 106 -2.62 5.35 -2.37
C PHE A 106 -2.63 5.83 -0.92
N ASP A 107 -1.59 6.57 -0.56
CA ASP A 107 -1.50 7.23 0.74
C ASP A 107 -2.70 8.16 0.97
N GLY A 108 -3.26 8.13 2.18
CA GLY A 108 -4.45 8.89 2.56
C GLY A 108 -5.78 8.32 2.06
N ASP A 109 -5.78 7.24 1.29
CA ASP A 109 -7.04 6.63 0.83
C ASP A 109 -7.90 6.14 2.01
N THR A 110 -9.21 6.32 1.88
CA THR A 110 -10.19 5.73 2.79
C THR A 110 -11.00 4.66 2.06
N LEU A 111 -11.00 3.46 2.63
CA LEU A 111 -11.72 2.30 2.10
C LEU A 111 -12.61 1.69 3.18
N THR A 112 -13.49 0.79 2.77
CA THR A 112 -14.30 -0.02 3.67
C THR A 112 -14.09 -1.50 3.35
N LEU A 113 -13.94 -2.31 4.41
CA LEU A 113 -13.74 -3.75 4.23
C LEU A 113 -15.03 -4.46 3.77
N MET A 114 -16.20 -3.85 4.03
CA MET A 114 -17.50 -4.37 3.61
C MET A 114 -18.53 -3.26 3.38
N GLN A 115 -18.86 -2.98 2.12
CA GLN A 115 -19.84 -1.97 1.70
C GLN A 115 -19.63 -0.62 2.41
N LYS A 116 -20.52 -0.18 3.30
CA LYS A 116 -20.37 1.07 4.07
C LYS A 116 -19.96 0.81 5.53
N LYS A 117 -19.34 -0.34 5.81
CA LYS A 117 -18.96 -0.79 7.16
C LYS A 117 -17.46 -1.07 7.24
N TYR A 118 -16.93 -0.91 8.45
CA TYR A 118 -15.53 -1.10 8.78
C TYR A 118 -14.60 -0.24 7.89
N PRO A 119 -14.77 1.09 7.93
CA PRO A 119 -13.84 2.02 7.30
C PRO A 119 -12.42 1.85 7.85
N PHE A 120 -11.45 2.06 6.98
CA PHE A 120 -10.05 2.20 7.34
C PHE A 120 -9.36 3.23 6.46
N THR A 121 -8.35 3.88 7.02
CA THR A 121 -7.45 4.78 6.31
C THR A 121 -6.15 4.05 5.99
N VAL A 122 -5.54 4.42 4.87
CA VAL A 122 -4.26 3.89 4.41
C VAL A 122 -3.19 4.93 4.62
N THR A 123 -2.11 4.58 5.30
CA THR A 123 -0.87 5.36 5.34
C THR A 123 0.23 4.56 4.67
N ILE A 124 0.90 5.15 3.67
CA ILE A 124 2.00 4.53 2.93
C ILE A 124 3.24 5.38 3.13
N THR A 125 4.30 4.77 3.65
CA THR A 125 5.59 5.41 3.88
C THR A 125 6.68 4.68 3.12
N GLN A 126 7.57 5.42 2.47
CA GLN A 126 8.82 4.86 1.96
C GLN A 126 9.84 4.95 3.07
N THR A 127 10.34 3.81 3.51
CA THR A 127 11.36 3.79 4.56
C THR A 127 12.69 4.14 3.92
N GLU A 128 13.13 5.39 4.08
CA GLU A 128 14.53 5.74 3.81
C GLU A 128 15.40 4.87 4.71
N GLN A 129 16.15 3.93 4.13
CA GLN A 129 17.25 3.33 4.85
C GLN A 129 18.30 4.43 5.00
N ASN A 130 18.29 5.08 6.16
CA ASN A 130 19.37 5.95 6.57
C ASN A 130 20.59 5.06 6.79
N VAL A 131 21.36 4.81 5.72
CA VAL A 131 22.68 4.20 5.81
C VAL A 131 23.58 5.25 6.45
N SER A 132 23.44 5.39 7.77
CA SER A 132 24.33 6.20 8.58
C SER A 132 25.64 5.43 8.68
N ASP A 133 26.60 5.96 7.94
CA ASP A 133 28.05 5.87 8.08
C ASP A 133 28.67 4.47 8.16
N LEU A 134 29.18 4.04 7.00
CA LEU A 134 30.39 3.23 6.96
C LEU A 134 31.53 4.07 7.55
N ASP A 135 31.89 3.80 8.80
CA ASP A 135 33.26 4.03 9.31
C ASP A 135 34.23 3.00 8.71
#